data_AF-A0A6I5CSQ2-F1
#
_entry.id   AF-A0A6I5CSQ2-F1
#
_cell.length_a   1.000
_cell.length_b   1.000
_cell.length_c   1.000
_cell.angle_alpha   90.00
_cell.angle_beta   90.00
_cell.angle_gamma   90.00
#
_symmetry.space_group_name_H-M   'P 1'
#
loop_
_entity.id
_entity.type
_entity.pdbx_description
1 polymer ?
#
loop_
_entity_poly.entity_id
_entity_poly.type
_entity_poly.pdbx_seq_one_letter_code
_entity_poly.pdbx_strand_id
1 'polypeptide(L)'
;VEFERATRSLLAAGHRVFIESSPQPALVHGIEDTAADAGAPQTLVLDTLRRGAGGLRRFQTALAEAHVRGLRVDWERLFAGTGAQRVDLPTYAFQRRRYWLDAPPADRDPVAVGQSGVDHPLLGAAVELPDDAGILFTGRLSAATHPWLADHSVAGAVILPGAALVELAAHAGRRVGCALVEELTLAAPLLLPGDAADDRAVQLRVRVGAEDGT
;
A
#
# COMPACT_ATOMS: atom_id res chain seq x y z
N VAL A 1 2.53 59.08 -13.66
CA VAL A 1 2.93 57.73 -14.13
C VAL A 1 1.65 57.02 -14.51
N GLU A 2 1.50 56.60 -15.77
CA GLU A 2 0.27 55.98 -16.30
C GLU A 2 0.28 54.45 -16.10
N PHE A 3 0.48 53.98 -14.87
CA PHE A 3 0.72 52.56 -14.58
C PHE A 3 -0.49 51.67 -14.88
N GLU A 4 -1.68 52.06 -14.39
CA GLU A 4 -2.92 51.31 -14.62
C GLU A 4 -3.21 51.17 -16.12
N ARG A 5 -3.09 52.26 -16.88
CA ARG A 5 -3.29 52.28 -18.33
C ARG A 5 -2.35 51.32 -19.05
N ALA A 6 -1.08 51.26 -18.65
CA ALA A 6 -0.11 50.32 -19.20
C ALA A 6 -0.49 48.87 -18.87
N THR A 7 -0.86 48.58 -17.62
CA THR A 7 -1.31 47.26 -17.17
C THR A 7 -2.55 46.80 -17.95
N ARG A 8 -3.57 47.65 -18.12
CA ARG A 8 -4.76 47.34 -18.93
C ARG A 8 -4.41 47.04 -20.38
N SER A 9 -3.46 47.77 -20.95
CA SER A 9 -3.02 47.55 -22.34
C SER A 9 -2.33 46.18 -22.49
N LEU A 10 -1.50 45.77 -21.53
CA LEU A 10 -0.86 44.45 -21.52
C LEU A 10 -1.88 43.32 -21.32
N LEU A 11 -2.87 43.52 -20.45
CA LEU A 11 -3.96 42.56 -20.24
C LEU A 11 -4.80 42.40 -21.52
N ALA A 12 -5.13 43.49 -22.20
CA ALA A 12 -5.83 43.48 -23.49
C ALA A 12 -5.03 42.76 -24.58
N ALA A 13 -3.69 42.88 -24.55
CA ALA A 13 -2.78 42.15 -25.44
C ALA A 13 -2.62 40.65 -25.08
N GLY A 14 -3.30 40.16 -24.03
CA GLY A 14 -3.30 38.74 -23.67
C GLY A 14 -2.22 38.34 -22.65
N HIS A 15 -1.44 39.28 -22.10
CA HIS A 15 -0.50 38.95 -21.04
C HIS A 15 -1.24 38.60 -19.73
N ARG A 16 -0.81 37.53 -19.06
CA ARG A 16 -1.45 37.00 -17.83
C ARG A 16 -0.48 36.75 -16.69
N VAL A 17 0.78 37.12 -16.87
CA VAL A 17 1.86 36.90 -15.90
C VAL A 17 2.63 38.19 -15.76
N PHE A 18 2.72 38.70 -14.53
CA PHE A 18 3.45 39.90 -14.18
C PHE A 18 4.46 39.58 -13.08
N ILE A 19 5.69 40.06 -13.24
CA ILE A 19 6.76 39.89 -12.25
C ILE A 19 7.17 41.28 -11.79
N GLU A 20 6.93 41.57 -10.52
CA GLU A 20 7.38 42.80 -9.88
C GLU A 20 8.84 42.64 -9.45
N SER A 21 9.75 43.22 -10.24
CA SER A 21 11.18 43.28 -9.92
C SER A 21 11.47 44.50 -9.05
N SER A 22 11.41 44.31 -7.73
CA SER A 22 11.57 45.39 -6.75
C SER A 22 12.13 44.86 -5.42
N PRO A 23 12.73 45.72 -4.57
CA PRO A 23 13.19 45.34 -3.23
C PRO A 23 12.05 45.10 -2.22
N GLN A 24 10.82 45.49 -2.59
CA GLN A 24 9.59 45.25 -1.83
C GLN A 24 8.39 45.27 -2.78
N PRO A 25 7.36 44.43 -2.56
CA PRO A 25 6.16 44.44 -3.37
C PRO A 25 5.35 45.71 -3.07
N ALA A 26 5.24 46.59 -4.06
CA ALA A 26 4.42 47.79 -4.02
C ALA A 26 3.35 47.82 -5.12
N LEU A 27 3.48 46.99 -6.15
CA LEU A 27 2.64 46.99 -7.33
C LEU A 27 1.73 45.75 -7.42
N VAL A 28 2.04 44.66 -6.69
CA VAL A 28 1.27 43.41 -6.71
C VAL A 28 -0.24 43.65 -6.65
N HIS A 29 -0.71 44.31 -5.59
CA HIS A 29 -2.14 44.52 -5.39
C HIS A 29 -2.75 45.41 -6.48
N GLY A 30 -2.07 46.49 -6.89
CA GLY A 30 -2.56 47.36 -7.96
C GLY A 30 -2.67 46.67 -9.32
N ILE A 31 -1.78 45.72 -9.62
CA ILE A 31 -1.87 44.89 -10.82
C ILE A 31 -3.03 43.90 -10.69
N GLU A 32 -3.19 43.25 -9.54
CA GLU A 32 -4.29 42.31 -9.27
C GLU A 32 -5.66 42.98 -9.39
N ASP A 33 -5.84 44.16 -8.80
CA ASP A 33 -7.08 44.94 -8.87
C ASP A 33 -7.38 45.35 -10.32
N THR A 34 -6.38 45.88 -11.04
CA THR A 34 -6.52 46.24 -12.45
C THR A 34 -6.89 45.02 -13.31
N ALA A 35 -6.32 43.85 -13.01
CA ALA A 35 -6.60 42.61 -13.71
C ALA A 35 -8.01 42.08 -13.43
N ALA A 36 -8.47 42.15 -12.18
CA ALA A 36 -9.83 41.81 -11.81
C ALA A 36 -10.84 42.71 -12.55
N ASP A 37 -10.64 44.02 -12.53
CA ASP A 37 -11.47 45.00 -13.24
C ASP A 37 -11.49 44.80 -14.76
N ALA A 38 -10.37 44.36 -15.33
CA ALA A 38 -10.27 44.06 -16.76
C ALA A 38 -10.84 42.68 -17.15
N GLY A 39 -11.49 41.96 -16.23
CA GLY A 39 -12.07 40.64 -16.48
C GLY A 39 -11.05 39.51 -16.57
N ALA A 40 -9.85 39.69 -15.99
CA ALA A 40 -8.77 38.72 -15.95
C ALA A 40 -8.31 38.38 -14.51
N PRO A 41 -9.20 37.97 -13.60
CA PRO A 41 -8.86 37.73 -12.18
C PRO A 41 -7.89 36.56 -11.95
N GLN A 42 -7.68 35.71 -12.95
CA GLN A 42 -6.72 34.60 -12.92
C GLN A 42 -5.28 35.03 -13.28
N THR A 43 -5.04 36.34 -13.44
CA THR A 43 -3.70 36.87 -13.74
C THR A 43 -2.74 36.57 -12.59
N LEU A 44 -1.58 36.00 -12.93
CA LEU A 44 -0.53 35.67 -11.96
C LEU A 44 0.37 36.90 -11.77
N VAL A 45 0.47 37.37 -10.53
CA VAL A 45 1.38 38.47 -10.16
C VAL A 45 2.36 37.94 -9.10
N LEU A 46 3.65 38.08 -9.36
CA LEU A 46 4.72 37.56 -8.51
C LEU A 46 5.66 38.68 -8.07
N ASP A 47 6.04 38.68 -6.79
CA ASP A 47 7.08 39.57 -6.26
C ASP A 47 8.46 38.89 -6.23
N THR A 48 9.53 39.64 -6.52
CA THR A 48 10.88 39.08 -6.49
C THR A 48 11.56 39.16 -5.12
N LEU A 49 11.39 40.27 -4.38
CA LEU A 49 12.02 40.50 -3.08
C LEU A 49 11.05 41.22 -2.13
N ARG A 50 11.30 41.09 -0.82
CA ARG A 50 10.49 41.70 0.23
C ARG A 50 11.37 42.48 1.20
N ARG A 51 10.84 43.59 1.72
CA ARG A 51 11.49 44.38 2.77
C ARG A 51 11.76 43.49 3.98
N GLY A 52 12.99 43.51 4.50
CA GLY A 52 13.41 42.68 5.63
C GLY A 52 13.62 41.19 5.32
N ALA A 53 13.34 40.75 4.09
CA ALA A 53 13.54 39.38 3.62
C ALA A 53 14.16 39.38 2.20
N GLY A 54 15.21 40.18 2.02
CA GLY A 54 15.95 40.26 0.77
C GLY A 54 16.92 39.10 0.56
N GLY A 55 17.61 39.11 -0.58
CA GLY A 55 18.69 38.16 -0.90
C GLY A 55 18.24 36.93 -1.68
N LEU A 56 19.22 36.07 -1.97
CA LEU A 56 19.09 34.97 -2.93
C LEU A 56 18.01 33.96 -2.53
N ARG A 57 17.83 33.70 -1.23
CA ARG A 57 16.80 32.78 -0.73
C ARG A 57 15.39 33.22 -1.13
N ARG A 58 15.02 34.49 -0.92
CA ARG A 58 13.68 34.98 -1.30
C ARG A 58 13.50 34.95 -2.82
N PHE A 59 14.54 35.32 -3.56
CA PHE A 59 14.51 35.26 -5.02
C PHE A 59 14.31 33.82 -5.54
N GLN A 60 15.01 32.84 -4.95
CA GLN A 60 14.80 31.42 -5.25
C GLN A 60 13.39 30.95 -4.86
N THR A 61 12.82 31.45 -3.76
CA THR A 61 11.43 31.18 -3.40
C THR A 61 10.46 31.73 -4.45
N ALA A 62 10.68 32.94 -4.96
CA ALA A 62 9.85 33.51 -6.03
C ALA A 62 9.93 32.67 -7.33
N LEU A 63 11.10 32.13 -7.67
CA LEU A 63 11.25 31.17 -8.78
C LEU A 63 10.52 29.85 -8.51
N ALA A 64 10.55 29.34 -7.29
CA ALA A 64 9.79 28.15 -6.91
C ALA A 64 8.27 28.40 -6.97
N GLU A 65 7.80 29.56 -6.49
CA GLU A 65 6.40 30.00 -6.61
C GLU A 65 5.98 30.06 -8.08
N ALA A 66 6.80 30.67 -8.95
CA ALA A 66 6.59 30.68 -10.40
C ALA A 66 6.43 29.27 -10.97
N HIS A 67 7.34 28.36 -10.60
CA HIS A 67 7.32 26.97 -11.06
C HIS A 67 6.08 26.20 -10.63
N VAL A 68 5.69 26.30 -9.35
CA VAL A 68 4.48 25.66 -8.81
C VAL A 68 3.20 26.21 -9.47
N ARG A 69 3.22 27.46 -9.90
CA ARG A 69 2.14 28.10 -10.68
C ARG A 69 2.18 27.78 -12.17
N GLY A 70 3.07 26.87 -12.61
CA GLY A 70 3.13 26.35 -13.97
C GLY A 70 4.05 27.11 -14.91
N LEU A 71 4.81 28.10 -14.43
CA LEU A 71 5.81 28.78 -15.25
C LEU A 71 7.04 27.91 -15.45
N ARG A 72 7.58 27.93 -16.67
CA ARG A 72 8.84 27.25 -16.99
C ARG A 72 9.99 28.03 -16.38
N VAL A 73 10.68 27.42 -15.42
CA VAL A 73 11.92 27.93 -14.83
C VAL A 73 13.08 27.09 -15.33
N ASP A 74 14.12 27.76 -15.82
CA ASP A 74 15.36 27.13 -16.22
C ASP A 74 16.24 26.88 -14.98
N TRP A 75 16.00 25.73 -14.34
CA TRP A 75 16.75 25.29 -13.18
C TRP A 75 18.22 24.97 -13.49
N GLU A 76 18.52 24.55 -14.72
CA GLU A 76 19.89 24.24 -15.16
C GLU A 76 20.73 25.51 -15.16
N ARG A 77 20.18 26.61 -15.68
CA ARG A 77 20.83 27.92 -15.63
C ARG A 77 21.00 28.45 -14.21
N LEU A 78 20.03 28.21 -13.33
CA LEU A 78 20.10 28.65 -11.92
C LEU A 78 21.23 27.93 -11.16
N PHE A 79 21.44 26.65 -11.43
CA PHE A 79 22.43 25.83 -10.73
C PHE A 79 23.78 25.71 -11.45
N ALA A 80 23.94 26.32 -12.63
CA ALA A 80 25.19 26.31 -13.39
C ALA A 80 26.37 26.81 -12.53
N GLY A 81 27.44 26.01 -12.46
CA GLY A 81 28.66 26.35 -11.70
C GLY A 81 28.56 26.16 -10.18
N THR A 82 27.42 25.69 -9.64
CA THR A 82 27.27 25.46 -8.19
C THR A 82 27.67 24.04 -7.75
N GLY A 83 27.83 23.11 -8.69
CA GLY A 83 28.10 21.69 -8.41
C GLY A 83 26.87 20.89 -7.97
N ALA A 84 25.66 21.47 -8.01
CA ALA A 84 24.42 20.78 -7.67
C ALA A 84 24.15 19.59 -8.61
N GLN A 85 23.61 18.51 -8.05
CA GLN A 85 23.24 17.29 -8.77
C GLN A 85 21.77 16.96 -8.57
N ARG A 86 21.14 16.32 -9.57
CA ARG A 86 19.79 15.76 -9.42
C ARG A 86 19.87 14.50 -8.57
N VAL A 87 18.96 14.37 -7.61
CA VAL A 87 18.82 13.20 -6.74
C VAL A 87 17.40 12.67 -6.83
N ASP A 88 17.24 11.35 -6.70
CA ASP A 88 15.92 10.75 -6.64
C ASP A 88 15.23 11.08 -5.31
N LEU A 89 13.96 11.47 -5.40
CA LEU A 89 13.10 11.65 -4.23
C LEU A 89 12.26 10.37 -4.01
N PRO A 90 11.87 10.07 -2.76
CA PRO A 90 10.91 9.00 -2.50
C PRO A 90 9.69 9.13 -3.41
N THR A 91 9.29 8.03 -4.03
CA THR A 91 8.11 8.01 -4.90
C THR A 91 6.84 8.37 -4.13
N TYR A 92 5.82 8.83 -4.85
CA TYR A 92 4.51 9.22 -4.33
C TYR A 92 4.05 8.36 -3.14
N ALA A 93 3.68 9.00 -2.04
CA ALA A 93 3.12 8.32 -0.89
C ALA A 93 1.70 7.84 -1.22
N PHE A 94 1.57 6.64 -1.79
CA PHE A 94 0.27 6.05 -2.05
C PHE A 94 -0.57 6.02 -0.76
N GLN A 95 -1.80 6.53 -0.82
CA GLN A 95 -2.80 6.30 0.22
C GLN A 95 -3.25 4.84 0.13
N ARG A 96 -2.63 3.97 0.94
CA ARG A 96 -2.82 2.51 0.91
C ARG A 96 -4.18 2.09 1.48
N ARG A 97 -5.26 2.34 0.74
CA ARG A 97 -6.60 1.85 1.07
C ARG A 97 -6.91 0.59 0.28
N ARG A 98 -7.44 -0.43 0.96
CA ARG A 98 -7.88 -1.69 0.35
C ARG A 98 -9.23 -1.46 -0.34
N TYR A 99 -9.30 -1.74 -1.65
CA TYR A 99 -10.52 -1.60 -2.46
C TYR A 99 -10.97 -2.94 -3.08
N TRP A 100 -10.60 -4.07 -2.46
CA TRP A 100 -11.08 -5.40 -2.86
C TRP A 100 -12.50 -5.63 -2.36
N LEU A 101 -13.30 -6.39 -3.11
CA LEU A 101 -14.62 -6.85 -2.67
C LEU A 101 -14.44 -7.94 -1.61
N ASP A 102 -15.03 -7.74 -0.44
CA ASP A 102 -15.15 -8.78 0.59
C ASP A 102 -16.29 -9.72 0.21
N ALA A 103 -15.99 -10.72 -0.63
CA ALA A 103 -16.93 -11.80 -0.90
C ALA A 103 -17.01 -12.69 0.34
N PRO A 104 -18.22 -13.08 0.82
CA PRO A 104 -18.33 -14.09 1.86
C PRO A 104 -17.60 -15.36 1.38
N PRO A 105 -16.93 -16.10 2.28
CA PRO A 105 -16.29 -17.35 1.92
C PRO A 105 -17.35 -18.23 1.26
N ALA A 106 -17.21 -18.46 -0.04
CA ALA A 106 -18.04 -19.42 -0.73
C ALA A 106 -17.78 -20.76 -0.05
N ASP A 107 -18.83 -21.39 0.46
CA ASP A 107 -18.79 -22.78 0.86
C ASP A 107 -18.49 -23.59 -0.40
N ARG A 108 -17.20 -23.82 -0.64
CA ARG A 108 -16.72 -24.52 -1.84
C ARG A 108 -16.77 -26.00 -1.49
N ASP A 109 -17.90 -26.62 -1.81
CA ASP A 109 -18.04 -28.06 -1.76
C ASP A 109 -16.87 -28.71 -2.54
N PRO A 110 -15.96 -29.43 -1.86
CA PRO A 110 -14.83 -30.08 -2.52
C PRO A 110 -15.27 -31.11 -3.58
N VAL A 111 -16.49 -31.66 -3.46
CA VAL A 111 -17.07 -32.57 -4.45
C VAL A 111 -17.26 -31.87 -5.80
N ALA A 112 -17.56 -30.57 -5.81
CA ALA A 112 -17.75 -29.80 -7.04
C ALA A 112 -16.47 -29.69 -7.89
N VAL A 113 -15.29 -29.89 -7.29
CA VAL A 113 -13.98 -29.93 -7.97
C VAL A 113 -13.37 -31.33 -8.03
N GLY A 114 -14.19 -32.37 -7.82
CA GLY A 114 -13.78 -33.77 -7.92
C GLY A 114 -12.95 -34.29 -6.75
N GLN A 115 -12.98 -33.61 -5.59
CA GLN A 115 -12.31 -34.05 -4.37
C GLN A 115 -13.31 -34.64 -3.37
N SER A 116 -12.83 -35.47 -2.44
CA SER A 116 -13.68 -36.00 -1.38
C SER A 116 -13.83 -34.99 -0.24
N GLY A 117 -15.06 -34.79 0.24
CA GLY A 117 -15.31 -34.01 1.45
C GLY A 117 -14.77 -34.68 2.71
N VAL A 118 -14.36 -33.87 3.68
CA VAL A 118 -13.89 -34.32 4.98
C VAL A 118 -14.70 -33.64 6.07
N ASP A 119 -15.33 -34.44 6.93
CA ASP A 119 -16.01 -33.93 8.13
C ASP A 119 -14.97 -33.73 9.24
N HIS A 120 -14.26 -32.60 9.17
CA HIS A 120 -13.27 -32.22 10.17
C HIS A 120 -13.16 -30.69 10.26
N PRO A 121 -13.13 -30.08 11.46
CA PRO A 121 -13.11 -28.63 11.60
C PRO A 121 -11.95 -27.94 10.88
N LEU A 122 -10.79 -28.58 10.78
CA LEU A 122 -9.57 -28.01 10.18
C LEU A 122 -9.24 -28.52 8.76
N LEU A 123 -9.99 -29.50 8.24
CA LEU A 123 -9.72 -30.13 6.94
C LEU A 123 -11.01 -30.10 6.11
N GLY A 124 -10.92 -29.58 4.88
CA GLY A 124 -12.06 -29.48 3.98
C GLY A 124 -12.11 -30.59 2.94
N ALA A 125 -10.96 -31.08 2.48
CA ALA A 125 -10.88 -32.02 1.36
C ALA A 125 -9.85 -33.12 1.58
N ALA A 126 -10.09 -34.27 0.94
CA ALA A 126 -9.15 -35.37 0.80
C ALA A 126 -8.97 -35.75 -0.68
N VAL A 127 -7.76 -36.13 -1.02
CA VAL A 127 -7.35 -36.60 -2.36
C VAL A 127 -6.51 -37.87 -2.17
N GLU A 128 -6.97 -38.97 -2.75
CA GLU A 128 -6.15 -40.18 -2.91
C GLU A 128 -5.08 -39.90 -3.96
N LEU A 129 -3.82 -40.16 -3.61
CA LEU A 129 -2.69 -39.97 -4.50
C LEU A 129 -2.52 -41.22 -5.39
N PRO A 130 -2.09 -41.06 -6.65
CA PRO A 130 -1.82 -42.19 -7.53
C PRO A 130 -0.66 -43.06 -7.02
N ASP A 131 -0.50 -44.24 -7.62
CA ASP A 131 0.62 -45.15 -7.39
C ASP A 131 0.81 -45.56 -5.92
N ASP A 132 -0.29 -45.77 -5.20
CA ASP A 132 -0.33 -46.11 -3.77
C ASP A 132 0.45 -45.14 -2.87
N ALA A 133 0.63 -43.88 -3.31
CA ALA A 133 1.37 -42.85 -2.58
C ALA A 133 0.62 -42.29 -1.34
N GLY A 134 -0.55 -42.85 -1.04
CA GLY A 134 -1.36 -42.57 0.14
C GLY A 134 -2.41 -41.49 -0.07
N ILE A 135 -2.75 -40.75 0.99
CA ILE A 135 -3.86 -39.79 1.01
C ILE A 135 -3.36 -38.41 1.44
N LEU A 136 -3.77 -37.37 0.72
CA LEU A 136 -3.54 -35.97 1.07
C LEU A 136 -4.85 -35.32 1.56
N PHE A 137 -4.83 -34.80 2.78
CA PHE A 137 -5.86 -33.93 3.31
C PHE A 137 -5.44 -32.46 3.16
N THR A 138 -6.40 -31.59 2.86
CA THR A 138 -6.19 -30.16 2.70
C THR A 138 -7.15 -29.35 3.56
N GLY A 139 -6.65 -28.21 4.05
CA GLY A 139 -7.41 -27.29 4.88
C GLY A 139 -6.93 -25.85 4.73
N ARG A 140 -7.71 -24.90 5.23
CA ARG A 140 -7.36 -23.48 5.28
C ARG A 140 -7.58 -22.95 6.68
N LEU A 141 -6.54 -22.42 7.29
CA LEU A 141 -6.56 -21.93 8.67
C LEU A 141 -6.37 -20.41 8.70
N SER A 142 -7.35 -19.68 9.21
CA SER A 142 -7.21 -18.28 9.60
C SER A 142 -7.91 -18.03 10.94
N ALA A 143 -7.48 -16.99 11.65
CA ALA A 143 -8.18 -16.51 12.84
C ALA A 143 -9.60 -16.00 12.51
N ALA A 144 -9.85 -15.58 11.27
CA ALA A 144 -11.17 -15.15 10.82
C ALA A 144 -12.18 -16.32 10.76
N THR A 145 -11.77 -17.50 10.27
CA THR A 145 -12.66 -18.67 10.18
C THR A 145 -12.61 -19.56 11.42
N HIS A 146 -11.52 -19.53 12.18
CA HIS A 146 -11.34 -20.27 13.44
C HIS A 146 -10.89 -19.31 14.55
N PRO A 147 -11.79 -18.50 15.13
CA PRO A 147 -11.43 -17.45 16.09
C PRO A 147 -10.64 -17.96 17.30
N TRP A 148 -10.93 -19.18 17.75
CA TRP A 148 -10.23 -19.85 18.87
C TRP A 148 -8.73 -20.08 18.61
N LEU A 149 -8.27 -20.06 17.36
CA LEU A 149 -6.84 -20.16 17.06
C LEU A 149 -6.07 -18.95 17.59
N ALA A 150 -6.70 -17.76 17.63
CA ALA A 150 -6.07 -16.54 18.14
C ALA A 150 -5.77 -16.61 19.65
N ASP A 151 -6.47 -17.48 20.39
CA ASP A 151 -6.28 -17.65 21.83
C ASP A 151 -5.00 -18.43 22.17
N HIS A 152 -4.38 -19.11 21.19
CA HIS A 152 -3.11 -19.81 21.37
C HIS A 152 -1.92 -18.99 20.86
N SER A 153 -1.50 -18.02 21.68
CA SER A 153 -0.37 -17.15 21.39
C SER A 153 0.83 -17.45 22.30
N VAL A 154 2.03 -17.54 21.71
CA VAL A 154 3.30 -17.72 22.41
C VAL A 154 4.23 -16.59 22.01
N ALA A 155 4.71 -15.81 22.98
CA ALA A 155 5.57 -14.65 22.75
C ALA A 155 5.01 -13.66 21.70
N GLY A 156 3.68 -13.50 21.64
CA GLY A 156 3.00 -12.59 20.72
C GLY A 156 2.76 -13.15 19.31
N ALA A 157 3.16 -14.39 19.03
CA ALA A 157 2.87 -15.07 17.78
C ALA A 157 1.74 -16.09 17.96
N VAL A 158 0.75 -16.06 17.06
CA VAL A 158 -0.31 -17.08 17.00
C VAL A 158 0.26 -18.36 16.39
N ILE A 159 0.22 -19.46 17.14
CA ILE A 159 0.77 -20.76 16.75
C ILE A 159 -0.37 -21.78 16.74
N LEU A 160 -0.39 -22.70 15.78
CA LEU A 160 -1.32 -23.82 15.84
C LEU A 160 -1.03 -24.68 17.08
N PRO A 161 -2.02 -24.94 17.97
CA PRO A 161 -1.80 -25.74 19.16
C PRO A 161 -1.29 -27.16 18.83
N GLY A 162 -0.38 -27.69 19.65
CA GLY A 162 0.08 -29.08 19.51
C GLY A 162 -1.07 -30.09 19.55
N ALA A 163 -2.11 -29.83 20.34
CA ALA A 163 -3.32 -30.67 20.38
C ALA A 163 -4.05 -30.72 19.03
N ALA A 164 -4.05 -29.64 18.26
CA ALA A 164 -4.62 -29.64 16.91
C ALA A 164 -3.80 -30.49 15.95
N LEU A 165 -2.47 -30.50 16.08
CA LEU A 165 -1.58 -31.38 15.31
C LEU A 165 -1.81 -32.87 15.64
N VAL A 166 -2.00 -33.20 16.93
CA VAL A 166 -2.36 -34.56 17.36
C VAL A 166 -3.71 -34.98 16.76
N GLU A 167 -4.73 -34.12 16.79
CA GLU A 167 -6.03 -34.44 16.20
C GLU A 167 -5.94 -34.62 14.68
N LEU A 168 -5.18 -33.78 13.97
CA LEU A 168 -4.94 -33.93 12.54
C LEU A 168 -4.28 -35.27 12.21
N ALA A 169 -3.27 -35.68 12.98
CA ALA A 169 -2.61 -36.96 12.83
C ALA A 169 -3.56 -38.14 13.12
N ALA A 170 -4.32 -38.07 14.22
CA ALA A 170 -5.29 -39.10 14.58
C ALA A 170 -6.42 -39.23 13.55
N HIS A 171 -6.93 -38.11 13.02
CA HIS A 171 -7.94 -38.11 11.95
C HIS A 171 -7.41 -38.76 10.67
N ALA A 172 -6.23 -38.35 10.22
CA ALA A 172 -5.60 -38.91 9.03
C ALA A 172 -5.29 -40.41 9.21
N GLY A 173 -4.81 -40.80 10.40
CA GLY A 173 -4.54 -42.19 10.75
C GLY A 173 -5.79 -43.07 10.75
N ARG A 174 -6.92 -42.60 11.31
CA ARG A 174 -8.21 -43.33 11.26
C ARG A 174 -8.65 -43.65 9.83
N ARG A 175 -8.32 -42.80 8.84
CA ARG A 175 -8.65 -43.02 7.42
C ARG A 175 -7.87 -44.16 6.78
N VAL A 176 -6.73 -44.53 7.34
CA VAL A 176 -5.89 -45.64 6.87
C VAL A 176 -5.82 -46.81 7.86
N GLY A 177 -6.64 -46.80 8.92
CA GLY A 177 -6.65 -47.85 9.95
C GLY A 177 -5.58 -47.72 11.04
N CYS A 178 -4.82 -46.62 11.07
CA CYS A 178 -3.76 -46.33 12.04
C CYS A 178 -4.22 -45.27 13.05
N ALA A 179 -5.17 -45.61 13.93
CA ALA A 179 -5.82 -44.62 14.80
C ALA A 179 -4.98 -44.16 16.02
N LEU A 180 -3.87 -44.85 16.32
CA LEU A 180 -3.00 -44.56 17.47
C LEU A 180 -1.82 -43.67 17.05
N VAL A 181 -1.57 -42.60 17.82
CA VAL A 181 -0.35 -41.80 17.73
C VAL A 181 0.60 -42.28 18.82
N GLU A 182 1.65 -43.01 18.45
CA GLU A 182 2.68 -43.47 19.38
C GLU A 182 3.68 -42.35 19.70
N GLU A 183 4.15 -41.64 18.67
CA GLU A 183 5.07 -40.53 18.79
C GLU A 183 4.66 -39.38 17.86
N LEU A 184 4.82 -38.14 18.33
CA LEU A 184 4.66 -36.94 17.51
C LEU A 184 5.91 -36.08 17.63
N THR A 185 6.65 -35.98 16.52
CA THR A 185 7.79 -35.07 16.41
C THR A 185 7.39 -33.77 15.73
N LEU A 186 7.64 -32.63 16.39
CA LEU A 186 7.39 -31.30 15.85
C LEU A 186 8.71 -30.64 15.43
N ALA A 187 8.96 -30.61 14.11
CA ALA A 187 10.19 -30.00 13.57
C ALA A 187 10.18 -28.46 13.69
N ALA A 188 9.01 -27.84 13.50
CA ALA A 188 8.83 -26.40 13.61
C ALA A 188 7.37 -26.07 13.99
N PRO A 189 7.12 -24.95 14.69
CA PRO A 189 5.76 -24.47 14.96
C PRO A 189 5.09 -23.98 13.66
N LEU A 190 3.79 -24.25 13.51
CA LEU A 190 2.99 -23.68 12.44
C LEU A 190 2.44 -22.31 12.85
N LEU A 191 3.01 -21.25 12.28
CA LEU A 191 2.61 -19.87 12.55
C LEU A 191 1.38 -19.48 11.72
N LEU A 192 0.41 -18.82 12.36
CA LEU A 192 -0.76 -18.26 11.69
C LEU A 192 -0.58 -16.74 11.51
N PRO A 193 -0.87 -16.20 10.32
CA PRO A 193 -0.73 -14.78 10.06
C PRO A 193 -1.85 -13.97 10.73
N GLY A 194 -1.45 -12.96 11.51
CA GLY A 194 -2.30 -11.84 11.92
C GLY A 194 -3.21 -12.06 13.14
N ASP A 195 -3.75 -10.95 13.63
CA ASP A 195 -4.90 -10.93 14.54
C ASP A 195 -6.21 -11.16 13.77
N ALA A 196 -7.35 -11.24 14.46
CA ALA A 196 -8.64 -11.56 13.84
C ALA A 196 -9.10 -10.57 12.74
N ALA A 197 -8.42 -9.43 12.54
CA ALA A 197 -8.72 -8.46 11.50
C ALA A 197 -8.03 -8.73 10.15
N ASP A 198 -7.09 -9.69 10.09
CA ASP A 198 -6.39 -10.10 8.87
C ASP A 198 -6.94 -11.45 8.36
N ASP A 199 -7.56 -11.48 7.18
CA ASP A 199 -8.06 -12.72 6.53
C ASP A 199 -6.93 -13.51 5.82
N ARG A 200 -5.67 -13.22 6.16
CA ARG A 200 -4.58 -14.09 5.75
C ARG A 200 -4.80 -15.48 6.36
N ALA A 201 -4.63 -16.49 5.53
CA ALA A 201 -4.79 -17.87 5.93
C ALA A 201 -3.59 -18.69 5.50
N VAL A 202 -3.33 -19.75 6.25
CA VAL A 202 -2.37 -20.78 5.92
C VAL A 202 -3.10 -21.92 5.20
N GLN A 203 -2.54 -22.37 4.10
CA GLN A 203 -2.96 -23.63 3.47
C GLN A 203 -2.30 -24.79 4.21
N LEU A 204 -3.12 -25.62 4.83
CA LEU A 204 -2.69 -26.83 5.54
C LEU A 204 -2.72 -28.02 4.58
N ARG A 205 -1.68 -28.84 4.64
CA ARG A 205 -1.59 -30.13 3.94
C ARG A 205 -1.13 -31.20 4.92
N VAL A 206 -1.91 -32.27 5.05
CA VAL A 206 -1.57 -33.44 5.86
C VAL A 206 -1.48 -34.63 4.92
N ARG A 207 -0.30 -35.21 4.79
CA ARG A 207 -0.05 -36.36 3.91
C ARG A 207 0.17 -37.60 4.76
N VAL A 208 -0.56 -38.66 4.43
CA VAL A 208 -0.28 -40.01 4.90
C VAL A 208 0.39 -40.73 3.74
N GLY A 209 1.64 -41.15 3.93
CA GLY A 209 2.39 -41.95 2.95
C GLY A 209 2.54 -43.40 3.42
N ALA A 210 3.17 -44.23 2.60
CA ALA A 210 3.65 -45.53 3.04
C ALA A 210 4.65 -45.38 4.20
N GLU A 211 4.84 -46.46 4.97
CA GLU A 211 5.91 -46.52 5.96
C GLU A 211 7.24 -46.15 5.29
N ASP A 212 8.01 -45.29 5.95
CA ASP A 212 9.37 -45.00 5.51
C ASP A 212 10.15 -46.31 5.57
N GLY A 213 10.72 -46.73 4.42
CA GLY A 213 11.51 -47.95 4.33
C GLY A 213 12.62 -47.91 5.37
N THR A 214 12.67 -48.95 6.21
CA THR A 214 13.71 -49.14 7.23
C THR A 214 15.08 -49.42 6.62
#